data_AF-A0A314YV56-F1
#
_entry.id   AF-A0A314YV56-F1
#
_cell.length_a   1.000
_cell.length_b   1.000
_cell.length_c   1.000
_cell.angle_alpha   90.00
_cell.angle_beta   90.00
_cell.angle_gamma   90.00
#
_symmetry.space_group_name_H-M   'P 1'
#
loop_
_entity.id
_entity.type
_entity.pdbx_description
1 polymer ?
#
loop_
_entity_poly.entity_id
_entity_poly.type
_entity_poly.pdbx_seq_one_letter_code
_entity_poly.pdbx_strand_id
1 'polypeptide(L)' 'MIPHKTKHGAAALARLKAYEGELENKRKERAQLAYERKKQLNKLRVKAEKKPRRDLPFKTKMLLRIEN' A
#
# COMPACT_ATOMS: atom_id res chain seq x y z
N MET A 1 1.79 -35.04 -3.23
CA MET A 1 3.25 -35.16 -3.03
C MET A 1 3.93 -35.23 -4.40
N ILE A 2 4.88 -34.34 -4.69
CA ILE A 2 5.57 -34.32 -6.00
C ILE A 2 6.73 -35.34 -5.98
N PRO A 3 6.85 -36.24 -6.97
CA PRO A 3 7.96 -37.19 -7.08
C PRO A 3 9.28 -36.48 -7.48
N HIS A 4 9.95 -35.92 -6.48
CA HIS A 4 11.10 -35.02 -6.57
C HIS A 4 12.43 -35.68 -6.97
N LYS A 5 12.50 -37.01 -6.99
CA LYS A 5 13.67 -37.75 -7.49
C LYS A 5 13.73 -37.81 -9.03
N THR A 6 12.63 -37.50 -9.70
CA THR A 6 12.58 -37.43 -11.17
C THR A 6 12.99 -36.04 -11.65
N LYS A 7 13.61 -35.95 -12.84
CA LYS A 7 13.93 -34.67 -13.49
C LYS A 7 12.70 -33.75 -13.59
N HIS A 8 11.54 -34.35 -13.88
CA HIS A 8 10.27 -33.64 -13.97
C HIS A 8 9.79 -33.10 -12.62
N GLY A 9 9.86 -33.90 -11.55
CA GLY A 9 9.47 -33.47 -10.22
C GLY A 9 10.39 -32.40 -9.62
N ALA A 10 11.69 -32.44 -9.91
CA ALA A 10 12.62 -31.38 -9.54
C ALA A 10 12.28 -30.04 -10.22
N ALA A 11 11.93 -30.08 -11.52
CA ALA A 11 11.50 -28.89 -12.25
C ALA A 11 10.19 -28.32 -11.72
N ALA A 12 9.21 -29.17 -11.35
CA ALA A 12 7.96 -28.73 -10.73
C ALA A 12 8.20 -28.05 -9.37
N LEU A 13 9.10 -28.59 -8.55
CA LEU A 13 9.45 -27.99 -7.26
C LEU A 13 10.17 -26.64 -7.41
N ALA A 14 11.06 -26.51 -8.39
CA ALA A 14 11.75 -25.26 -8.69
C ALA A 14 10.77 -24.15 -9.12
N ARG A 15 9.79 -24.48 -9.96
CA ARG A 15 8.72 -23.54 -10.37
C ARG A 15 7.88 -23.10 -9.18
N LEU A 16 7.53 -24.02 -8.28
CA LEU A 16 6.76 -23.71 -7.07
C LEU A 16 7.52 -22.72 -6.17
N LYS A 17 8.79 -23.01 -5.89
CA LYS A 17 9.65 -22.11 -5.08
C LYS A 17 9.84 -20.74 -5.74
N ALA A 18 10.00 -20.70 -7.07
CA ALA A 18 10.10 -19.44 -7.80
C ALA A 18 8.81 -18.62 -7.68
N TYR A 19 7.65 -19.26 -7.82
CA TYR A 19 6.35 -18.60 -7.68
C TYR A 19 6.14 -18.03 -6.26
N GLU A 20 6.52 -18.79 -5.22
CA GLU A 20 6.49 -18.31 -3.84
C GLU A 20 7.38 -17.07 -3.63
N GLY A 21 8.61 -17.10 -4.15
CA GLY A 21 9.53 -15.95 -4.08
C GLY A 21 9.01 -14.72 -4.86
N GLU A 22 8.46 -14.93 -6.05
CA GLU A 22 7.85 -13.85 -6.84
C GLU A 22 6.64 -13.21 -6.14
N LEU A 23 5.78 -14.02 -5.50
CA LEU A 23 4.65 -13.51 -4.73
C LEU A 23 5.11 -12.70 -3.52
N GLU A 24 6.16 -13.16 -2.83
CA GLU A 24 6.73 -12.43 -1.71
C GLU A 24 7.29 -11.07 -2.14
N ASN A 25 8.01 -11.02 -3.25
CA ASN A 25 8.57 -9.79 -3.81
C ASN A 25 7.46 -8.81 -4.20
N LYS A 26 6.45 -9.27 -4.94
CA LYS A 26 5.26 -8.45 -5.30
C LYS A 26 4.54 -7.91 -4.06
N ARG A 27 4.47 -8.69 -2.97
CA ARG A 27 3.88 -8.23 -1.70
C ARG A 27 4.70 -7.11 -1.07
N LYS A 28 6.03 -7.26 -1.02
CA LYS A 28 6.94 -6.25 -0.45
C LYS A 28 6.88 -4.93 -1.24
N GLU A 29 6.91 -5.01 -2.57
CA GLU A 29 6.80 -3.83 -3.44
C GLU A 29 5.47 -3.07 -3.22
N ARG A 30 4.35 -3.79 -3.20
CA ARG A 30 3.02 -3.18 -2.94
C ARG A 30 2.95 -2.54 -1.56
N ALA A 31 3.54 -3.18 -0.54
CA ALA A 31 3.57 -2.65 0.82
C ALA A 31 4.41 -1.37 0.90
N GLN A 32 5.59 -1.34 0.29
CA GLN A 32 6.43 -0.14 0.23
C GLN A 32 5.72 1.03 -0.47
N LEU A 33 5.11 0.76 -1.63
CA LEU A 33 4.34 1.74 -2.38
C LEU A 33 3.16 2.30 -1.56
N ALA A 34 2.42 1.44 -0.85
CA ALA A 34 1.33 1.85 0.02
C ALA A 34 1.82 2.73 1.18
N TYR A 35 2.96 2.36 1.78
CA TYR A 35 3.57 3.12 2.87
C TYR A 35 3.98 4.53 2.42
N GLU A 36 4.70 4.65 1.30
CA GLU A 36 5.12 5.95 0.77
C GLU A 36 3.93 6.84 0.38
N ARG A 37 2.89 6.27 -0.24
CA ARG A 37 1.64 7.00 -0.52
C ARG A 37 0.98 7.51 0.77
N LYS A 38 0.89 6.67 1.80
CA LYS A 38 0.29 7.06 3.10
C LYS A 38 1.10 8.17 3.78
N LYS A 39 2.43 8.08 3.72
CA LYS A 39 3.35 9.09 4.27
C LYS A 39 3.15 10.44 3.58
N GLN A 40 3.06 10.47 2.25
CA GLN A 40 2.78 11.68 1.49
C GLN A 40 1.40 12.27 1.82
N LEU A 41 0.36 11.44 1.89
CA LEU A 41 -0.99 11.88 2.27
C LEU A 41 -1.02 12.49 3.67
N ASN A 42 -0.36 11.86 4.65
CA ASN A 42 -0.29 12.40 6.00
C ASN A 42 0.41 13.77 6.05
N LYS A 43 1.48 13.96 5.27
CA LYS A 43 2.15 15.26 5.15
C LYS A 43 1.19 16.34 4.61
N LEU A 44 0.37 16.00 3.61
CA LEU A 44 -0.63 16.92 3.07
C LEU A 44 -1.76 17.21 4.06
N ARG A 45 -2.21 16.22 4.85
CA ARG A 45 -3.21 16.40 5.91
C ARG A 45 -2.74 17.37 6.98
N VAL A 46 -1.54 17.18 7.50
CA VAL A 46 -0.94 18.10 8.50
C VAL A 46 -0.82 19.52 7.94
N LYS A 47 -0.48 19.66 6.65
CA LYS A 47 -0.44 20.97 6.00
C LYS A 47 -1.83 21.61 5.88
N ALA A 48 -2.86 20.81 5.61
CA ALA A 48 -4.23 21.28 5.50
C ALA A 48 -4.82 21.70 6.85
N GLU A 49 -4.52 20.95 7.93
CA GLU A 49 -4.94 21.28 9.31
C GLU A 49 -4.37 22.63 9.78
N LYS A 50 -3.11 22.91 9.44
CA LYS A 50 -2.46 24.19 9.77
C LYS A 50 -2.99 25.37 8.96
N LYS A 51 -3.79 25.12 7.91
CA LYS A 51 -4.32 26.19 7.06
C LYS A 51 -5.41 26.95 7.83
N PRO A 52 -5.33 28.29 7.93
CA PRO A 52 -6.30 29.04 8.71
C PRO A 52 -7.70 28.95 8.08
N ARG A 53 -8.73 28.86 8.93
CA ARG A 53 -10.13 28.67 8.51
C ARG A 53 -10.62 29.72 7.50
N ARG A 54 -10.06 30.93 7.54
CA ARG A 54 -10.38 32.00 6.57
C ARG A 54 -10.05 31.65 5.12
N ASP A 55 -9.05 30.80 4.89
CA ASP A 55 -8.55 30.45 3.55
C ASP A 55 -9.14 29.13 3.03
N LEU A 56 -10.08 28.54 3.76
CA LEU A 56 -10.82 27.34 3.33
C LEU A 56 -11.98 27.70 2.40
N PRO A 57 -12.44 26.79 1.53
CA PRO A 57 -13.67 27.00 0.75
C PRO A 57 -14.90 27.12 1.66
N PHE A 58 -15.93 27.86 1.21
CA PHE A 58 -17.15 28.10 2.00
C PHE A 58 -17.84 26.80 2.44
N LYS A 59 -17.97 25.82 1.54
CA LYS A 59 -18.55 24.49 1.82
C LYS A 59 -17.86 23.80 3.01
N THR A 60 -16.52 23.82 3.03
CA THR A 60 -15.71 23.21 4.09
C THR A 60 -15.85 23.95 5.42
N LYS A 61 -15.91 25.29 5.38
CA LYS A 61 -16.16 26.09 6.60
C LYS A 61 -17.52 25.79 7.22
N MET A 62 -18.55 25.63 6.40
CA MET A 62 -19.92 25.33 6.86
C MET A 62 -20.01 23.94 7.49
N LEU A 63 -19.41 22.92 6.87
CA LEU A 63 -19.35 21.57 7.43
C LEU A 63 -18.67 21.54 8.81
N LEU A 64 -17.51 22.19 8.93
CA LEU A 64 -16.80 22.33 10.22
C LEU A 64 -17.61 23.07 11.31
N ARG A 65 -18.63 23.85 10.94
CA ARG A 65 -19.49 24.57 11.89
C ARG A 65 -20.63 23.70 12.41
N ILE A 66 -21.07 22.69 11.67
CA ILE A 66 -22.20 21.82 12.03
C ILE A 66 -21.76 20.70 12.98
N GLU A 67 -20.47 20.34 12.96
CA GLU A 67 -19.91 19.22 13.73
C GLU A 67 -19.43 19.60 15.17
N ASN A 68 -19.68 20.84 15.64
CA ASN A 68 -19.45 21.28 17.03
C ASN A 68 -20.76 21.78 17.65
#